data_AF-A0A8F5C1A3-F1
#
_entry.id   AF-A0A8F5C1A3-F1
#
_cell.length_a   1.000
_cell.length_b   1.000
_cell.length_c   1.000
_cell.angle_alpha   90.00
_cell.angle_beta   90.00
_cell.angle_gamma   90.00
#
_symmetry.space_group_name_H-M   'P 1'
#
loop_
_entity.id
_entity.type
_entity.pdbx_description
1 polymer ?
#
loop_
_entity_poly.entity_id
_entity_poly.type
_entity_poly.pdbx_seq_one_letter_code
_entity_poly.pdbx_strand_id
1 'polypeptide(L)'
;MVLHYIMKALNESKIIERFGYSTFDKGKEYYNENRVLSAFINGDLLEGVVVGTNVYRTSVLLSDLSNKCSCPLGGDCKHVVALLLFYLKNSDEVIDIPKLKDKLREKSKEELIDIIIKALGGEEILPLIEQKEKNIKIRSILRIFERGEVDERTVENISNIIRNFKNNISKEDLLMLLEKITLDCENFGCFYDDYGDYYYNESIFKAIGEALVEKDLTSEDIEKLKEILDRDQYELSEPLIDVLANKAEGDEKFFKLIQKILPPTYRADIVIKNKMYDEAKKMLEKETLDPSLRVELLKLIDPREAIRVAEENKEYTLIIQYYIEMKDYDKAKAYINKAIEENLRTEVFYILSKYKNFILQDRELSNKIVRYLLDIGDILSPLKFYGNIDDDLKDLYAEKILESGYEFYIAAFLDVICQRKPEKVKEFLLKSVETMIDRGSREYDYVALMLTNAKKCMSKKDFNELLDEIEIKHYKKRKLIEKLSVLRD
;
A
#
# COMPACT_ATOMS: atom_id res chain seq x y z
N MET A 1 16.55 47.43 8.03
CA MET A 1 17.94 46.92 8.04
C MET A 1 18.01 45.42 7.78
N VAL A 2 17.06 44.60 8.25
CA VAL A 2 17.03 43.13 8.02
C VAL A 2 16.71 42.74 6.57
N LEU A 3 15.69 43.35 5.93
CA LEU A 3 15.34 43.07 4.52
C LEU A 3 16.48 43.36 3.53
N HIS A 4 17.28 44.40 3.78
CA HIS A 4 18.43 44.74 2.92
C HIS A 4 19.60 43.75 3.07
N TYR A 5 19.65 42.98 4.18
CA TYR A 5 20.67 41.97 4.43
C TYR A 5 20.31 40.60 3.81
N ILE A 6 19.01 40.25 3.74
CA ILE A 6 18.52 39.01 3.11
C ILE A 6 18.68 39.07 1.58
N MET A 7 18.44 40.23 0.96
CA MET A 7 18.68 40.44 -0.49
C MET A 7 20.13 40.15 -0.92
N LYS A 8 21.12 40.21 -0.03
CA LYS A 8 22.53 39.96 -0.37
C LYS A 8 22.92 38.48 -0.42
N ALA A 9 22.04 37.55 -0.04
CA ALA A 9 22.39 36.14 0.07
C ALA A 9 21.84 35.27 -1.07
N LEU A 10 20.75 35.65 -1.74
CA LEU A 10 20.13 34.85 -2.80
C LEU A 10 20.68 35.26 -4.18
N ASN A 11 21.07 34.27 -4.99
CA ASN A 11 21.48 34.46 -6.39
C ASN A 11 21.17 33.19 -7.19
N GLU A 12 21.29 33.26 -8.53
CA GLU A 12 21.00 32.11 -9.40
C GLU A 12 21.84 30.88 -9.03
N SER A 13 23.11 31.04 -8.63
CA SER A 13 23.98 29.92 -8.24
C SER A 13 23.43 29.15 -7.04
N LYS A 14 22.91 29.83 -6.00
CA LYS A 14 22.28 29.16 -4.86
C LYS A 14 20.98 28.45 -5.21
N ILE A 15 20.22 29.01 -6.14
CA ILE A 15 19.00 28.35 -6.64
C ILE A 15 19.40 27.08 -7.41
N ILE A 16 20.44 27.14 -8.26
CA ILE A 16 20.96 25.96 -8.96
C ILE A 16 21.48 24.91 -7.98
N GLU A 17 22.21 25.32 -6.93
CA GLU A 17 22.72 24.43 -5.89
C GLU A 17 21.59 23.68 -5.16
N ARG A 18 20.49 24.38 -4.82
CA ARG A 18 19.37 23.79 -4.06
C ARG A 18 18.41 22.93 -4.90
N PHE A 19 18.12 23.35 -6.14
CA PHE A 19 17.06 22.76 -6.98
C PHE A 19 17.61 21.92 -8.14
N GLY A 20 18.92 22.00 -8.42
CA GLY A 20 19.56 21.36 -9.56
C GLY A 20 19.32 22.10 -10.88
N TYR A 21 20.25 21.93 -11.82
CA TYR A 21 20.24 22.66 -13.09
C TYR A 21 18.98 22.40 -13.93
N SER A 22 18.48 21.16 -13.98
CA SER A 22 17.30 20.83 -14.79
C SER A 22 16.02 21.52 -14.31
N THR A 23 15.79 21.57 -12.99
CA THR A 23 14.64 22.27 -12.40
C THR A 23 14.81 23.78 -12.53
N PHE A 24 16.04 24.28 -12.36
CA PHE A 24 16.36 25.68 -12.55
C PHE A 24 16.03 26.15 -13.97
N ASP A 25 16.45 25.39 -14.99
CA ASP A 25 16.26 25.74 -16.41
C ASP A 25 14.77 25.84 -16.77
N LYS A 26 13.97 24.85 -16.35
CA LYS A 26 12.50 24.87 -16.50
C LYS A 26 11.83 26.03 -15.75
N GLY A 27 12.32 26.35 -14.55
CA GLY A 27 11.81 27.50 -13.79
C GLY A 27 12.16 28.83 -14.44
N LYS A 28 13.33 28.91 -15.09
CA LYS A 28 13.76 30.06 -15.88
C LYS A 28 12.90 30.26 -17.11
N GLU A 29 12.52 29.18 -17.81
CA GLU A 29 11.51 29.24 -18.89
C GLU A 29 10.19 29.83 -18.37
N TYR A 30 9.66 29.31 -17.26
CA TYR A 30 8.40 29.78 -16.67
C TYR A 30 8.46 31.26 -16.28
N TYR A 31 9.58 31.70 -15.70
CA TYR A 31 9.81 33.10 -15.40
C TYR A 31 9.86 33.96 -16.68
N ASN A 32 10.62 33.55 -17.70
CA ASN A 32 10.77 34.29 -18.95
C ASN A 32 9.44 34.39 -19.73
N GLU A 33 8.57 33.40 -19.58
CA GLU A 33 7.21 33.39 -20.15
C GLU A 33 6.19 34.19 -19.33
N ASN A 34 6.62 34.95 -18.32
CA ASN A 34 5.79 35.77 -17.44
C ASN A 34 4.68 34.98 -16.73
N ARG A 35 4.96 33.73 -16.34
CA ARG A 35 3.96 32.86 -15.69
C ARG A 35 3.75 33.16 -14.21
N VAL A 36 4.54 34.05 -13.60
CA VAL A 36 4.34 34.50 -12.21
C VAL A 36 3.32 35.65 -12.22
N LEU A 37 2.11 35.37 -11.74
CA LEU A 37 1.00 36.34 -11.78
C LEU A 37 1.08 37.37 -10.65
N SER A 38 1.55 36.93 -9.48
CA SER A 38 1.72 37.79 -8.31
C SER A 38 2.78 37.22 -7.38
N ALA A 39 3.45 38.12 -6.67
CA ALA A 39 4.43 37.80 -5.66
C ALA A 39 4.30 38.78 -4.48
N PHE A 40 4.35 38.24 -3.26
CA PHE A 40 4.22 38.97 -2.02
C PHE A 40 5.36 38.56 -1.09
N ILE A 41 5.92 39.50 -0.33
CA ILE A 41 6.93 39.21 0.66
C ILE A 41 6.50 39.73 2.04
N ASN A 42 6.60 38.85 3.04
CA ASN A 42 6.34 39.17 4.44
C ASN A 42 7.52 38.72 5.31
N GLY A 43 8.45 39.64 5.58
CA GLY A 43 9.67 39.31 6.29
C GLY A 43 10.57 38.41 5.45
N ASP A 44 10.70 37.15 5.86
CA ASP A 44 11.50 36.12 5.17
C ASP A 44 10.68 35.22 4.23
N LEU A 45 9.35 35.29 4.31
CA LEU A 45 8.46 34.46 3.51
C LEU A 45 8.10 35.17 2.20
N LEU A 46 8.48 34.55 1.08
CA LEU A 46 8.06 34.92 -0.27
C LEU A 46 6.93 33.98 -0.70
N GLU A 47 5.79 34.55 -1.09
CA GLU A 47 4.63 33.82 -1.60
C GLU A 47 4.26 34.33 -2.99
N GLY A 48 3.65 33.48 -3.81
CA GLY A 48 3.21 33.89 -5.14
C GLY A 48 2.30 32.90 -5.83
N VAL A 49 1.75 33.35 -6.95
CA VAL A 49 0.87 32.56 -7.82
C VAL A 49 1.56 32.36 -9.16
N VAL A 50 1.74 31.12 -9.57
CA VAL A 50 2.48 30.75 -10.78
C VAL A 50 1.61 29.85 -11.67
N VAL A 51 1.50 30.21 -12.94
CA VAL A 51 0.77 29.44 -13.95
C VAL A 51 1.62 28.27 -14.44
N GLY A 52 1.09 27.06 -14.35
CA GLY A 52 1.60 25.87 -15.00
C GLY A 52 0.51 25.23 -15.85
N THR A 53 0.27 23.94 -15.66
CA THR A 53 -0.93 23.29 -16.21
C THR A 53 -2.20 23.86 -15.58
N ASN A 54 -2.14 24.13 -14.27
CA ASN A 54 -3.14 24.87 -13.49
C ASN A 54 -2.49 26.09 -12.84
N VAL A 55 -3.25 26.85 -12.04
CA VAL A 55 -2.75 27.96 -11.23
C VAL A 55 -2.25 27.43 -9.90
N TYR A 56 -0.95 27.59 -9.61
CA TYR A 56 -0.33 27.06 -8.40
C TYR A 56 0.08 28.14 -7.41
N ARG A 57 -0.20 27.92 -6.13
CA ARG A 57 0.26 28.77 -5.02
C ARG A 57 1.60 28.26 -4.52
N THR A 58 2.55 29.16 -4.40
CA THR A 58 3.94 28.82 -4.09
C THR A 58 4.43 29.68 -2.94
N SER A 59 5.21 29.09 -2.04
CA SER A 59 5.78 29.77 -0.87
C SER A 59 7.20 29.29 -0.63
N VAL A 60 8.10 30.20 -0.25
CA VAL A 60 9.51 29.90 0.03
C VAL A 60 10.05 30.83 1.12
N LEU A 61 10.73 30.26 2.12
CA LEU A 61 11.52 31.02 3.08
C LEU A 61 12.86 31.36 2.46
N LEU A 62 13.21 32.64 2.40
CA LEU A 62 14.43 33.11 1.73
C LEU A 62 15.71 32.77 2.52
N SER A 63 15.60 32.52 3.83
CA SER A 63 16.73 32.17 4.69
C SER A 63 17.34 30.81 4.39
N ASP A 64 16.52 29.79 4.14
CA ASP A 64 16.94 28.40 3.95
C ASP A 64 16.40 27.74 2.66
N LEU A 65 15.59 28.46 1.88
CA LEU A 65 14.91 27.98 0.67
C LEU A 65 13.97 26.79 0.91
N SER A 66 13.53 26.57 2.15
CA SER A 66 12.41 25.68 2.43
C SER A 66 11.15 26.23 1.76
N ASN A 67 10.42 25.35 1.08
CA ASN A 67 9.38 25.79 0.17
C ASN A 67 8.23 24.79 0.10
N LYS A 68 7.09 25.29 -0.35
CA LYS A 68 5.90 24.51 -0.68
C LYS A 68 5.29 25.06 -1.95
N CYS A 69 4.76 24.17 -2.78
CA CYS A 69 4.00 24.52 -3.97
C CYS A 69 2.75 23.64 -4.02
N SER A 70 1.60 24.21 -4.38
CA SER A 70 0.36 23.45 -4.56
C SER A 70 0.32 22.64 -5.86
N CYS A 71 1.44 22.51 -6.57
CA CYS A 71 1.54 21.58 -7.70
C CYS A 71 1.75 20.15 -7.19
N PRO A 72 1.55 19.13 -8.03
CA PRO A 72 1.68 17.72 -7.59
C PRO A 72 3.03 17.34 -6.96
N LEU A 73 4.10 18.07 -7.28
CA LEU A 73 5.41 17.86 -6.64
C LEU A 73 5.51 18.35 -5.18
N GLY A 74 4.55 19.16 -4.69
CA GLY A 74 4.50 19.67 -3.31
C GLY A 74 5.55 20.73 -2.94
N GLY A 75 6.67 20.81 -3.67
CA GLY A 75 7.81 21.69 -3.45
C GLY A 75 8.92 21.40 -4.46
N ASP A 76 10.08 22.05 -4.33
CA ASP A 76 11.29 21.81 -5.12
C ASP A 76 11.06 21.75 -6.64
N CYS A 77 10.10 22.56 -7.12
CA CYS A 77 9.63 22.51 -8.49
C CYS A 77 9.98 23.78 -9.28
N LYS A 78 9.77 23.72 -10.59
CA LYS A 78 9.96 24.85 -11.50
C LYS A 78 9.15 26.11 -11.11
N HIS A 79 7.99 25.96 -10.44
CA HIS A 79 7.21 27.11 -9.98
C HIS A 79 7.90 27.87 -8.84
N VAL A 80 8.53 27.15 -7.91
CA VAL A 80 9.33 27.74 -6.82
C VAL A 80 10.52 28.49 -7.40
N VAL A 81 11.23 27.88 -8.34
CA VAL A 81 12.33 28.53 -9.06
C VAL A 81 11.83 29.78 -9.79
N ALA A 82 10.72 29.71 -10.51
CA ALA A 82 10.16 30.86 -11.23
C ALA A 82 9.82 32.03 -10.29
N LEU A 83 9.24 31.74 -9.12
CA LEU A 83 8.96 32.73 -8.08
C LEU A 83 10.24 33.35 -7.50
N LEU A 84 11.27 32.55 -7.23
CA LEU A 84 12.56 33.03 -6.75
C LEU A 84 13.28 33.91 -7.79
N LEU A 85 13.22 33.52 -9.07
CA LEU A 85 13.76 34.33 -10.17
C LEU A 85 13.00 35.65 -10.34
N PHE A 86 11.68 35.62 -10.19
CA PHE A 86 10.85 36.83 -10.19
C PHE A 86 11.26 37.76 -9.06
N TYR A 87 11.43 37.25 -7.84
CA TYR A 87 11.90 38.04 -6.72
C TYR A 87 13.31 38.65 -6.95
N LEU A 88 14.22 37.89 -7.57
CA LEU A 88 15.58 38.37 -7.85
C LEU A 88 15.64 39.45 -8.94
N LYS A 89 14.80 39.35 -9.96
CA LYS A 89 14.91 40.17 -11.19
C LYS A 89 13.87 41.28 -11.28
N ASN A 90 12.72 41.10 -10.63
CA ASN A 90 11.58 42.03 -10.63
C ASN A 90 11.21 42.39 -9.19
N SER A 91 12.20 42.62 -8.32
CA SER A 91 11.97 42.90 -6.89
C SER A 91 11.03 44.08 -6.63
N ASP A 92 10.98 45.04 -7.54
CA ASP A 92 10.11 46.22 -7.46
C ASP A 92 8.62 45.90 -7.73
N GLU A 93 8.35 44.77 -8.39
CA GLU A 93 6.99 44.27 -8.66
C GLU A 93 6.49 43.33 -7.54
N VAL A 94 7.36 42.96 -6.59
CA VAL A 94 6.99 42.14 -5.44
C VAL A 94 6.35 43.02 -4.37
N ILE A 95 5.15 42.63 -3.93
CA ILE A 95 4.38 43.38 -2.94
C ILE A 95 4.94 43.11 -1.54
N ASP A 96 5.56 44.13 -0.96
CA ASP A 96 6.04 44.13 0.42
C ASP A 96 4.86 44.32 1.39
N ILE A 97 4.45 43.24 2.05
CA ILE A 97 3.28 43.20 2.94
C ILE A 97 3.42 44.16 4.13
N PRO A 98 4.56 44.24 4.83
CA PRO A 98 4.79 45.28 5.84
C PRO A 98 4.57 46.70 5.30
N LYS A 99 5.13 47.05 4.14
CA LYS A 99 4.93 48.39 3.55
C LYS A 99 3.49 48.62 3.11
N LEU A 100 2.84 47.61 2.54
CA LEU A 100 1.42 47.69 2.19
C LEU A 100 0.57 47.95 3.44
N LYS A 101 0.85 47.24 4.54
CA LYS A 101 0.17 47.42 5.82
C LYS A 101 0.33 48.84 6.36
N ASP A 102 1.52 49.43 6.26
CA ASP A 102 1.75 50.81 6.69
C ASP A 102 0.98 51.81 5.81
N LYS A 103 0.98 51.63 4.49
CA LYS A 103 0.15 52.44 3.56
C LYS A 103 -1.35 52.31 3.86
N LEU A 104 -1.82 51.13 4.21
CA LEU A 104 -3.22 50.91 4.58
C LEU A 104 -3.55 51.55 5.93
N ARG A 105 -2.60 51.66 6.87
CA ARG A 105 -2.81 52.35 8.16
C ARG A 105 -2.95 53.86 8.03
N GLU A 106 -2.38 54.45 6.97
CA GLU A 106 -2.50 55.87 6.66
C GLU A 106 -3.86 56.23 6.03
N LYS A 107 -4.64 55.24 5.59
CA LYS A 107 -5.97 55.42 5.00
C LYS A 107 -7.02 55.66 6.07
N SER A 108 -8.03 56.47 5.76
CA SER A 108 -9.21 56.57 6.62
C SER A 108 -10.00 55.25 6.63
N LYS A 109 -10.84 55.07 7.64
CA LYS A 109 -11.71 53.90 7.73
C LYS A 109 -12.63 53.78 6.51
N GLU A 110 -13.15 54.88 6.02
CA GLU A 110 -14.02 54.96 4.85
C GLU A 110 -13.26 54.56 3.57
N GLU A 111 -12.04 55.06 3.39
CA GLU A 111 -11.21 54.67 2.25
C GLU A 111 -10.86 53.17 2.28
N LEU A 112 -10.59 52.62 3.45
CA LEU A 112 -10.32 51.18 3.60
C LEU A 112 -11.52 50.33 3.24
N ILE A 113 -12.72 50.74 3.66
CA ILE A 113 -13.98 50.07 3.30
C ILE A 113 -14.15 50.08 1.77
N ASP A 114 -13.95 51.24 1.12
CA ASP A 114 -14.06 51.36 -0.34
C ASP A 114 -13.02 50.49 -1.07
N ILE A 115 -11.79 50.42 -0.57
CA ILE A 115 -10.73 49.56 -1.13
C ILE A 115 -11.12 48.10 -1.02
N ILE A 116 -11.64 47.66 0.14
CA ILE A 116 -12.06 46.26 0.37
C ILE A 116 -13.24 45.90 -0.55
N ILE A 117 -14.25 46.77 -0.64
CA ILE A 117 -15.42 46.57 -1.51
C ILE A 117 -14.98 46.47 -2.98
N LYS A 118 -14.07 47.34 -3.43
CA LYS A 118 -13.54 47.29 -4.80
C LYS A 118 -12.69 46.06 -5.07
N ALA A 119 -11.81 45.68 -4.14
CA ALA A 119 -10.91 44.54 -4.30
C ALA A 119 -11.65 43.20 -4.38
N LEU A 120 -12.78 43.08 -3.68
CA LEU A 120 -13.59 41.86 -3.63
C LEU A 120 -14.70 41.84 -4.70
N GLY A 121 -14.84 42.88 -5.52
CA GLY A 121 -15.77 42.90 -6.65
C GLY A 121 -17.26 42.74 -6.27
N GLY A 122 -17.62 42.90 -4.99
CA GLY A 122 -18.97 42.61 -4.49
C GLY A 122 -19.25 41.14 -4.16
N GLU A 123 -18.26 40.24 -4.21
CA GLU A 123 -18.40 38.87 -3.70
C GLU A 123 -18.48 38.84 -2.16
N GLU A 124 -19.09 37.79 -1.60
CA GLU A 124 -19.51 37.60 -0.20
C GLU A 124 -18.49 38.11 0.85
N ILE A 125 -18.55 39.39 1.22
CA ILE A 125 -17.82 40.02 2.35
C ILE A 125 -18.41 39.63 3.70
N LEU A 126 -19.72 39.33 3.74
CA LEU A 126 -20.48 39.04 4.95
C LEU A 126 -19.89 37.91 5.82
N PRO A 127 -19.41 36.77 5.27
CA PRO A 127 -18.79 35.70 6.04
C PRO A 127 -17.51 36.10 6.81
N LEU A 128 -16.78 37.12 6.32
CA LEU A 128 -15.56 37.61 6.98
C LEU A 128 -15.87 38.60 8.13
N ILE A 129 -17.04 39.23 8.09
CA ILE A 129 -17.47 40.26 9.06
C ILE A 129 -18.28 39.65 10.22
N GLU A 130 -19.08 38.62 9.95
CA GLU A 130 -19.99 38.02 10.93
C GLU A 130 -19.32 37.00 11.89
N GLN A 131 -18.11 37.31 12.40
CA GLN A 131 -17.45 36.52 13.46
C GLN A 131 -18.09 36.74 14.85
N LYS A 132 -19.37 36.38 14.99
CA LYS A 132 -20.00 36.16 16.30
C LYS A 132 -20.70 34.80 16.32
N GLU A 133 -20.07 33.86 17.03
CA GLU A 133 -20.69 32.70 17.71
C GLU A 133 -22.03 32.18 17.18
N LYS A 134 -22.12 31.86 15.88
CA LYS A 134 -23.25 31.08 15.35
C LYS A 134 -22.72 29.92 14.53
N ASN A 135 -23.37 28.77 14.76
CA ASN A 135 -23.24 27.48 14.10
C ASN A 135 -22.39 27.56 12.83
N ILE A 136 -21.34 26.74 12.77
CA ILE A 136 -20.69 26.46 11.48
C ILE A 136 -21.81 26.07 10.54
N LYS A 137 -22.07 26.92 9.54
CA LYS A 137 -23.03 26.58 8.50
C LYS A 137 -22.35 25.48 7.71
N ILE A 138 -22.70 24.21 7.99
CA ILE A 138 -22.21 23.07 7.20
C ILE A 138 -22.42 23.31 5.70
N ARG A 139 -23.45 24.07 5.32
CA ARG A 139 -23.66 24.57 3.94
C ARG A 139 -22.44 25.26 3.31
N SER A 140 -21.61 25.95 4.08
CA SER A 140 -20.37 26.54 3.57
C SER A 140 -19.31 25.49 3.26
N ILE A 141 -19.23 24.41 4.05
CA ILE A 141 -18.37 23.26 3.79
C ILE A 141 -18.91 22.48 2.58
N LEU A 142 -20.22 22.22 2.52
CA LEU A 142 -20.86 21.54 1.39
C LEU A 142 -20.63 22.28 0.06
N ARG A 143 -20.67 23.61 0.06
CA ARG A 143 -20.36 24.43 -1.12
C ARG A 143 -18.94 24.23 -1.66
N ILE A 144 -17.99 23.78 -0.83
CA ILE A 144 -16.64 23.44 -1.29
C ILE A 144 -16.68 22.13 -2.08
N PHE A 145 -17.34 21.10 -1.54
CA PHE A 145 -17.54 19.82 -2.22
C PHE A 145 -18.34 19.95 -3.52
N GLU A 146 -19.37 20.81 -3.54
CA GLU A 146 -20.18 21.08 -4.74
C GLU A 146 -19.41 21.76 -5.88
N ARG A 147 -18.26 22.39 -5.58
CA ARG A 147 -17.38 22.98 -6.61
C ARG A 147 -16.45 21.97 -7.26
N GLY A 148 -16.34 20.75 -6.72
CA GLY A 148 -15.52 19.66 -7.28
C GLY A 148 -14.02 19.74 -7.01
N GLU A 149 -13.51 20.87 -6.51
CA GLU A 149 -12.08 21.06 -6.22
C GLU A 149 -11.79 20.81 -4.73
N VAL A 150 -11.59 19.54 -4.34
CA VAL A 150 -11.29 19.18 -2.95
C VAL A 150 -9.96 18.42 -2.87
N ASP A 151 -8.88 19.14 -2.61
CA ASP A 151 -7.56 18.54 -2.38
C ASP A 151 -7.34 18.11 -0.92
N GLU A 152 -6.28 17.33 -0.66
CA GLU A 152 -5.91 16.85 0.67
C GLU A 152 -5.78 17.98 1.70
N ARG A 153 -5.23 19.13 1.30
CA ARG A 153 -5.10 20.29 2.20
C ARG A 153 -6.45 20.87 2.59
N THR A 154 -7.39 20.92 1.66
CA THR A 154 -8.76 21.37 1.88
C THR A 154 -9.47 20.43 2.85
N VAL A 155 -9.31 19.12 2.66
CA VAL A 155 -9.81 18.09 3.59
C VAL A 155 -9.22 18.28 4.99
N GLU A 156 -7.91 18.50 5.10
CA GLU A 156 -7.27 18.70 6.39
C GLU A 156 -7.74 19.99 7.08
N ASN A 157 -7.93 21.08 6.34
CA ASN A 157 -8.48 22.31 6.88
C ASN A 157 -9.93 22.12 7.39
N ILE A 158 -10.78 21.44 6.61
CA ILE A 158 -12.16 21.14 7.00
C ILE A 158 -12.18 20.25 8.25
N SER A 159 -11.33 19.23 8.29
CA SER A 159 -11.20 18.32 9.44
C SER A 159 -10.84 19.08 10.72
N ASN A 160 -9.88 20.00 10.64
CA ASN A 160 -9.49 20.84 11.77
C ASN A 160 -10.61 21.79 12.21
N ILE A 161 -11.39 22.33 11.26
CA ILE A 161 -12.59 23.11 11.59
C ILE A 161 -13.60 22.24 12.34
N ILE A 162 -13.91 21.04 11.85
CA ILE A 162 -14.86 20.13 12.51
C ILE A 162 -14.40 19.81 13.95
N ARG A 163 -13.12 19.46 14.15
CA ARG A 163 -12.56 19.17 15.48
C ARG A 163 -12.64 20.36 16.43
N ASN A 164 -12.20 21.54 15.99
CA ASN A 164 -12.14 22.73 16.84
C ASN A 164 -13.53 23.23 17.28
N PHE A 165 -14.54 22.96 16.47
CA PHE A 165 -15.89 23.45 16.70
C PHE A 165 -16.90 22.32 16.91
N LYS A 166 -16.44 21.09 17.21
CA LYS A 166 -17.30 19.90 17.30
C LYS A 166 -18.52 20.10 18.21
N ASN A 167 -18.38 20.85 19.31
CA ASN A 167 -19.47 21.15 20.23
C ASN A 167 -20.55 22.08 19.63
N ASN A 168 -20.19 22.89 18.63
CA ASN A 168 -21.04 23.91 18.01
C ASN A 168 -21.64 23.46 16.66
N ILE A 169 -21.35 22.23 16.23
CA ILE A 169 -21.97 21.60 15.05
C ILE A 169 -23.07 20.66 15.56
N SER A 170 -24.27 20.71 14.96
CA SER A 170 -25.34 19.79 15.35
C SER A 170 -25.11 18.40 14.76
N LYS A 171 -25.73 17.36 15.34
CA LYS A 171 -25.63 16.00 14.81
C LYS A 171 -26.28 15.88 13.42
N GLU A 172 -27.37 16.61 13.18
CA GLU A 172 -28.06 16.67 11.88
C GLU A 172 -27.14 17.25 10.81
N ASP A 173 -26.40 18.30 11.15
CA ASP A 173 -25.40 18.95 10.31
C ASP A 173 -24.22 18.01 10.00
N LEU A 174 -23.72 17.25 11.00
CA LEU A 174 -22.68 16.23 10.80
C LEU A 174 -23.14 15.09 9.90
N LEU A 175 -24.37 14.58 10.13
CA LEU A 175 -24.96 13.51 9.31
C LEU A 175 -25.21 13.98 7.88
N MET A 176 -25.64 15.22 7.68
CA MET A 176 -25.80 15.81 6.35
C MET A 176 -24.46 15.96 5.62
N LEU A 177 -23.41 16.38 6.33
CA LEU A 177 -22.06 16.43 5.75
C LEU A 177 -21.59 15.03 5.36
N LEU A 178 -21.70 14.07 6.26
CA LEU A 178 -21.31 12.68 6.03
C LEU A 178 -22.03 12.09 4.81
N GLU A 179 -23.35 12.22 4.77
CA GLU A 179 -24.19 11.77 3.66
C GLU A 179 -23.71 12.35 2.32
N LYS A 180 -23.43 13.66 2.27
CA LYS A 180 -22.91 14.31 1.05
C LYS A 180 -21.55 13.74 0.65
N ILE A 181 -20.60 13.71 1.57
CA ILE A 181 -19.22 13.36 1.22
C ILE A 181 -19.04 11.87 0.91
N THR A 182 -19.91 11.01 1.43
CA THR A 182 -19.92 9.58 1.12
C THR A 182 -20.66 9.32 -0.20
N LEU A 183 -21.88 9.84 -0.36
CA LEU A 183 -22.76 9.43 -1.45
C LEU A 183 -22.55 10.21 -2.75
N ASP A 184 -22.07 11.45 -2.66
CA ASP A 184 -21.84 12.32 -3.81
C ASP A 184 -20.34 12.47 -4.13
N CYS A 185 -19.51 11.52 -3.67
CA CYS A 185 -18.06 11.64 -3.69
C CYS A 185 -17.47 11.76 -5.10
N GLU A 186 -18.11 11.14 -6.09
CA GLU A 186 -17.66 11.14 -7.49
C GLU A 186 -17.55 12.57 -8.04
N ASN A 187 -18.37 13.50 -7.54
CA ASN A 187 -18.37 14.89 -7.99
C ASN A 187 -17.08 15.65 -7.64
N PHE A 188 -16.28 15.12 -6.72
CA PHE A 188 -15.03 15.74 -6.27
C PHE A 188 -13.87 14.73 -6.19
N GLY A 189 -13.98 13.59 -6.89
CA GLY A 189 -12.89 12.61 -7.02
C GLY A 189 -12.76 11.63 -5.86
N CYS A 190 -13.78 11.50 -4.99
CA CYS A 190 -13.83 10.53 -3.89
C CYS A 190 -12.57 10.49 -3.00
N PHE A 191 -11.93 11.65 -2.81
CA PHE A 191 -10.70 11.76 -2.03
C PHE A 191 -9.53 10.91 -2.54
N TYR A 192 -9.49 10.58 -3.83
CA TYR A 192 -8.42 9.79 -4.43
C TYR A 192 -7.39 10.69 -5.11
N ASP A 193 -6.11 10.52 -4.76
CA ASP A 193 -4.98 11.14 -5.45
C ASP A 193 -4.44 10.18 -6.54
N ASP A 194 -4.61 10.56 -7.80
CA ASP A 194 -4.23 9.76 -8.96
C ASP A 194 -2.72 9.71 -9.21
N TYR A 195 -1.95 10.64 -8.65
CA TYR A 195 -0.49 10.66 -8.75
C TYR A 195 0.16 9.80 -7.67
N GLY A 196 -0.38 9.85 -6.45
CA GLY A 196 0.09 9.13 -5.29
C GLY A 196 -0.49 7.73 -5.14
N ASP A 197 -1.58 7.42 -5.84
CA ASP A 197 -2.34 6.18 -5.74
C ASP A 197 -2.78 5.89 -4.28
N TYR A 198 -3.35 6.91 -3.63
CA TYR A 198 -3.88 6.79 -2.26
C TYR A 198 -5.12 7.65 -2.04
N TYR A 199 -5.90 7.30 -1.01
CA TYR A 199 -7.05 8.08 -0.56
C TYR A 199 -6.68 8.97 0.63
N TYR A 200 -7.19 10.20 0.65
CA TYR A 200 -6.98 11.20 1.73
C TYR A 200 -8.27 11.53 2.50
N ASN A 201 -9.25 10.62 2.50
CA ASN A 201 -10.52 10.74 3.24
C ASN A 201 -10.35 10.59 4.77
N GLU A 202 -9.27 9.96 5.24
CA GLU A 202 -9.12 9.55 6.64
C GLU A 202 -9.37 10.68 7.65
N SER A 203 -8.79 11.85 7.43
CA SER A 203 -8.83 12.92 8.45
C SER A 203 -10.22 13.52 8.63
N ILE A 204 -11.04 13.61 7.58
CA ILE A 204 -12.39 14.19 7.66
C ILE A 204 -13.40 13.20 8.23
N PHE A 205 -13.35 11.92 7.83
CA PHE A 205 -14.23 10.90 8.40
C PHE A 205 -13.95 10.68 9.89
N LYS A 206 -12.68 10.68 10.30
CA LYS A 206 -12.31 10.67 11.73
C LYS A 206 -12.83 11.91 12.46
N ALA A 207 -12.66 13.10 11.90
CA ALA A 207 -13.13 14.34 12.54
C ALA A 207 -14.67 14.36 12.72
N ILE A 208 -15.42 13.86 11.73
CA ILE A 208 -16.88 13.72 11.84
C ILE A 208 -17.24 12.70 12.93
N GLY A 209 -16.57 11.55 12.97
CA GLY A 209 -16.76 10.54 14.01
C GLY A 209 -16.50 11.07 15.41
N GLU A 210 -15.36 11.75 15.59
CA GLU A 210 -14.96 12.40 16.84
C GLU A 210 -15.98 13.44 17.30
N ALA A 211 -16.64 14.12 16.36
CA ALA A 211 -17.69 15.08 16.68
C ALA A 211 -19.02 14.39 17.01
N LEU A 212 -19.38 13.30 16.31
CA LEU A 212 -20.61 12.53 16.53
C LEU A 212 -20.63 11.81 17.88
N VAL A 213 -19.50 11.24 18.33
CA VAL A 213 -19.42 10.53 19.62
C VAL A 213 -19.61 11.43 20.85
N GLU A 214 -19.52 12.75 20.66
CA GLU A 214 -19.80 13.77 21.68
C GLU A 214 -21.27 14.21 21.70
N LYS A 215 -22.10 13.68 20.78
CA LYS A 215 -23.52 13.99 20.66
C LYS A 215 -24.36 12.93 21.34
N ASP A 216 -25.56 13.35 21.77
CA ASP A 216 -26.60 12.43 22.23
C ASP A 216 -27.32 11.84 21.01
N LEU A 217 -26.73 10.76 20.49
CA LEU A 217 -27.26 10.01 19.36
C LEU A 217 -28.43 9.14 19.80
N THR A 218 -29.50 9.19 19.01
CA THR A 218 -30.72 8.39 19.19
C THR A 218 -30.73 7.21 18.24
N SER A 219 -31.65 6.27 18.43
CA SER A 219 -31.83 5.15 17.49
C SER A 219 -32.15 5.60 16.05
N GLU A 220 -32.83 6.74 15.88
CA GLU A 220 -33.12 7.32 14.56
C GLU A 220 -31.83 7.82 13.88
N ASP A 221 -30.94 8.46 14.65
CA ASP A 221 -29.62 8.89 14.14
C ASP A 221 -28.79 7.69 13.69
N ILE A 222 -28.86 6.56 14.43
CA ILE A 222 -28.15 5.33 14.08
C ILE A 222 -28.73 4.68 12.82
N GLU A 223 -30.05 4.68 12.63
CA GLU A 223 -30.63 4.16 11.38
C GLU A 223 -30.22 5.03 10.19
N LYS A 224 -30.18 6.36 10.35
CA LYS A 224 -29.65 7.24 9.31
C LYS A 224 -28.17 6.98 9.01
N LEU A 225 -27.33 6.78 10.03
CA LEU A 225 -25.93 6.39 9.84
C LEU A 225 -25.83 5.08 9.06
N LYS A 226 -26.65 4.09 9.43
CA LYS A 226 -26.70 2.80 8.74
C LYS A 226 -27.02 2.96 7.26
N GLU A 227 -28.02 3.76 6.92
CA GLU A 227 -28.38 4.02 5.53
C GLU A 227 -27.24 4.67 4.72
N ILE A 228 -26.45 5.54 5.34
CA ILE A 228 -25.28 6.15 4.70
C ILE A 228 -24.18 5.10 4.49
N LEU A 229 -23.87 4.31 5.51
CA LEU A 229 -22.83 3.27 5.46
C LEU A 229 -23.18 2.16 4.45
N ASP A 230 -24.44 1.69 4.45
CA ASP A 230 -24.95 0.66 3.53
C ASP A 230 -24.86 1.11 2.05
N ARG A 231 -24.76 2.41 1.79
CA ARG A 231 -24.68 3.02 0.46
C ARG A 231 -23.27 3.52 0.09
N ASP A 232 -22.29 3.32 0.95
CA ASP A 232 -20.89 3.66 0.69
C ASP A 232 -20.27 2.67 -0.31
N GLN A 233 -20.21 3.06 -1.58
CA GLN A 233 -19.68 2.23 -2.65
C GLN A 233 -18.15 2.24 -2.74
N TYR A 234 -17.51 3.18 -2.03
CA TYR A 234 -16.08 3.49 -2.16
C TYR A 234 -15.31 3.17 -0.88
N GLU A 235 -15.96 2.54 0.10
CA GLU A 235 -15.38 2.14 1.39
C GLU A 235 -14.72 3.32 2.14
N LEU A 236 -15.25 4.54 1.95
CA LEU A 236 -14.68 5.78 2.50
C LEU A 236 -14.88 5.91 4.02
N SER A 237 -15.87 5.20 4.56
CA SER A 237 -16.35 5.37 5.93
C SER A 237 -15.65 4.51 6.99
N GLU A 238 -14.69 3.65 6.60
CA GLU A 238 -13.90 2.85 7.56
C GLU A 238 -13.27 3.70 8.69
N PRO A 239 -12.67 4.88 8.42
CA PRO A 239 -12.09 5.72 9.48
C PRO A 239 -13.13 6.29 10.47
N LEU A 240 -14.40 6.43 10.04
CA LEU A 240 -15.51 6.81 10.92
C LEU A 240 -15.90 5.62 11.81
N ILE A 241 -16.03 4.43 11.23
CA ILE A 241 -16.37 3.19 11.95
C ILE A 241 -15.34 2.91 13.05
N ASP A 242 -14.05 3.11 12.77
CA ASP A 242 -12.97 3.02 13.74
C ASP A 242 -13.21 3.90 14.97
N VAL A 243 -13.58 5.17 14.77
CA VAL A 243 -13.82 6.10 15.89
C VAL A 243 -15.03 5.66 16.72
N LEU A 244 -16.11 5.24 16.05
CA LEU A 244 -17.32 4.75 16.72
C LEU A 244 -17.03 3.47 17.53
N ALA A 245 -16.29 2.53 16.96
CA ALA A 245 -15.90 1.29 17.62
C ALA A 245 -15.00 1.55 18.84
N ASN A 246 -13.99 2.42 18.70
CA ASN A 246 -13.11 2.81 19.81
C ASN A 246 -13.89 3.44 20.97
N LYS A 247 -14.89 4.28 20.70
CA LYS A 247 -15.78 4.82 21.73
C LYS A 247 -16.61 3.71 22.40
N ALA A 248 -17.14 2.78 21.60
CA ALA A 248 -17.95 1.67 22.08
C ALA A 248 -17.18 0.67 22.96
N GLU A 249 -15.87 0.50 22.75
CA GLU A 249 -15.03 -0.35 23.62
C GLU A 249 -15.09 0.05 25.10
N GLY A 250 -15.16 1.35 25.39
CA GLY A 250 -15.20 1.89 26.76
C GLY A 250 -16.60 2.27 27.27
N ASP A 251 -17.65 2.10 26.47
CA ASP A 251 -19.00 2.58 26.78
C ASP A 251 -20.06 1.56 26.32
N GLU A 252 -20.47 0.68 27.25
CA GLU A 252 -21.41 -0.41 26.98
C GLU A 252 -22.78 0.10 26.48
N LYS A 253 -23.22 1.28 26.93
CA LYS A 253 -24.48 1.88 26.47
C LYS A 253 -24.35 2.33 25.02
N PHE A 254 -23.24 2.98 24.69
CA PHE A 254 -22.95 3.39 23.31
C PHE A 254 -22.79 2.17 22.39
N PHE A 255 -22.08 1.12 22.84
CA PHE A 255 -21.98 -0.13 22.09
C PHE A 255 -23.35 -0.73 21.78
N LYS A 256 -24.24 -0.85 22.77
CA LYS A 256 -25.60 -1.37 22.57
C LYS A 256 -26.40 -0.57 21.55
N LEU A 257 -26.18 0.73 21.50
CA LEU A 257 -26.81 1.65 20.54
C LEU A 257 -26.30 1.43 19.11
N ILE A 258 -24.98 1.30 18.92
CA ILE A 258 -24.36 1.26 17.58
C ILE A 258 -24.06 -0.15 17.04
N GLN A 259 -24.14 -1.21 17.85
CA GLN A 259 -23.68 -2.55 17.45
C GLN A 259 -24.22 -3.00 16.08
N LYS A 260 -25.45 -2.64 15.71
CA LYS A 260 -26.07 -3.06 14.44
C LYS A 260 -25.41 -2.45 13.20
N ILE A 261 -24.69 -1.33 13.35
CA ILE A 261 -24.00 -0.66 12.25
C ILE A 261 -22.50 -0.98 12.21
N LEU A 262 -21.98 -1.65 13.24
CA LEU A 262 -20.60 -2.07 13.28
C LEU A 262 -20.41 -3.37 12.47
N PRO A 263 -19.33 -3.47 11.67
CA PRO A 263 -19.00 -4.72 11.03
C PRO A 263 -18.85 -5.86 12.06
N PRO A 264 -19.18 -7.10 11.68
CA PRO A 264 -19.03 -8.29 12.54
C PRO A 264 -17.71 -8.38 13.31
N THR A 265 -16.60 -8.03 12.67
CA THR A 265 -15.25 -8.02 13.25
C THR A 265 -15.14 -7.07 14.45
N TYR A 266 -15.49 -5.80 14.27
CA TYR A 266 -15.47 -4.80 15.34
C TYR A 266 -16.37 -5.21 16.50
N ARG A 267 -17.57 -5.73 16.22
CA ARG A 267 -18.45 -6.22 17.28
C ARG A 267 -17.82 -7.35 18.08
N ALA A 268 -17.24 -8.34 17.39
CA ALA A 268 -16.59 -9.46 18.05
C ALA A 268 -15.45 -8.96 18.94
N ASP A 269 -14.60 -8.10 18.42
CA ASP A 269 -13.46 -7.54 19.16
C ASP A 269 -13.91 -6.78 20.41
N ILE A 270 -14.95 -5.94 20.31
CA ILE A 270 -15.49 -5.19 21.45
C ILE A 270 -16.03 -6.15 22.52
N VAL A 271 -16.82 -7.14 22.14
CA VAL A 271 -17.43 -8.10 23.07
C VAL A 271 -16.35 -8.98 23.73
N ILE A 272 -15.31 -9.38 22.98
CA ILE A 272 -14.16 -10.14 23.48
C ILE A 272 -13.33 -9.30 24.46
N LYS A 273 -12.99 -8.05 24.11
CA LYS A 273 -12.23 -7.13 24.98
C LYS A 273 -12.96 -6.86 26.30
N ASN A 274 -14.29 -6.77 26.24
CA ASN A 274 -15.15 -6.63 27.42
C ASN A 274 -15.40 -7.96 28.17
N LYS A 275 -14.75 -9.07 27.76
CA LYS A 275 -14.84 -10.40 28.39
C LYS A 275 -16.25 -10.98 28.41
N MET A 276 -17.10 -10.59 27.47
CA MET A 276 -18.49 -11.02 27.34
C MET A 276 -18.58 -12.30 26.48
N TYR A 277 -17.87 -13.33 26.90
CA TYR A 277 -17.62 -14.53 26.07
C TYR A 277 -18.86 -15.30 25.62
N ASP A 278 -19.89 -15.41 26.46
CA ASP A 278 -21.15 -16.07 26.09
C ASP A 278 -21.92 -15.31 25.00
N GLU A 279 -21.85 -13.98 25.02
CA GLU A 279 -22.46 -13.14 23.99
C GLU A 279 -21.67 -13.21 22.69
N ALA A 280 -20.33 -13.17 22.78
CA ALA A 280 -19.46 -13.33 21.62
C ALA A 280 -19.71 -14.67 20.93
N LYS A 281 -19.84 -15.78 21.68
CA LYS A 281 -20.12 -17.10 21.11
C LYS A 281 -21.46 -17.13 20.37
N LYS A 282 -22.54 -16.62 20.97
CA LYS A 282 -23.86 -16.54 20.32
C LYS A 282 -23.86 -15.66 19.07
N MET A 283 -23.05 -14.61 19.07
CA MET A 283 -22.89 -13.70 17.94
C MET A 283 -22.17 -14.41 16.79
N LEU A 284 -21.03 -15.04 17.06
CA LEU A 284 -20.23 -15.80 16.09
C LEU A 284 -20.96 -17.02 15.52
N GLU A 285 -21.95 -17.57 16.24
CA GLU A 285 -22.82 -18.64 15.74
C GLU A 285 -23.88 -18.16 14.73
N LYS A 286 -24.37 -16.92 14.88
CA LYS A 286 -25.47 -16.38 14.08
C LYS A 286 -25.02 -15.60 12.85
N GLU A 287 -23.82 -15.05 12.88
CA GLU A 287 -23.32 -14.18 11.83
C GLU A 287 -22.66 -14.95 10.70
N THR A 288 -22.92 -14.49 9.47
CA THR A 288 -22.22 -14.96 8.28
C THR A 288 -20.84 -14.31 8.25
N LEU A 289 -19.89 -14.94 8.91
CA LEU A 289 -18.47 -14.59 8.90
C LEU A 289 -17.71 -15.50 7.96
N ASP A 290 -16.61 -14.98 7.40
CA ASP A 290 -15.59 -15.82 6.80
C ASP A 290 -15.15 -16.92 7.81
N PRO A 291 -15.09 -18.19 7.41
CA PRO A 291 -14.75 -19.29 8.31
C PRO A 291 -13.40 -19.12 9.02
N SER A 292 -12.38 -18.61 8.32
CA SER A 292 -11.05 -18.38 8.90
C SER A 292 -11.11 -17.29 9.97
N LEU A 293 -11.76 -16.18 9.67
CA LEU A 293 -11.97 -15.09 10.63
C LEU A 293 -12.76 -15.55 11.87
N ARG A 294 -13.81 -16.36 11.67
CA ARG A 294 -14.60 -16.94 12.78
C ARG A 294 -13.73 -17.81 13.68
N VAL A 295 -12.84 -18.62 13.11
CA VAL A 295 -11.91 -19.46 13.88
C VAL A 295 -10.95 -18.59 14.69
N GLU A 296 -10.38 -17.54 14.10
CA GLU A 296 -9.45 -16.64 14.81
C GLU A 296 -10.11 -15.95 16.01
N LEU A 297 -11.34 -15.46 15.85
CA LEU A 297 -12.11 -14.86 16.95
C LEU A 297 -12.46 -15.89 18.03
N LEU A 298 -12.87 -17.11 17.63
CA LEU A 298 -13.15 -18.19 18.58
C LEU A 298 -11.90 -18.63 19.36
N LYS A 299 -10.69 -18.57 18.78
CA LYS A 299 -9.44 -18.88 19.51
C LYS A 299 -9.27 -18.01 20.77
N LEU A 300 -9.79 -16.78 20.76
CA LEU A 300 -9.70 -15.86 21.90
C LEU A 300 -10.70 -16.17 23.03
N ILE A 301 -11.73 -16.97 22.74
CA ILE A 301 -12.89 -17.19 23.61
C ILE A 301 -13.00 -18.66 24.04
N ASP A 302 -13.09 -19.55 23.06
CA ASP A 302 -13.32 -20.98 23.21
C ASP A 302 -12.43 -21.73 22.21
N PRO A 303 -11.15 -21.95 22.54
CA PRO A 303 -10.21 -22.62 21.63
C PRO A 303 -10.66 -24.02 21.19
N ARG A 304 -11.46 -24.72 22.01
CA ARG A 304 -11.97 -26.04 21.65
C ARG A 304 -12.99 -25.94 20.53
N GLU A 305 -13.89 -24.99 20.65
CA GLU A 305 -14.87 -24.69 19.59
C GLU A 305 -14.19 -24.15 18.33
N ALA A 306 -13.15 -23.31 18.48
CA ALA A 306 -12.36 -22.82 17.35
C ALA A 306 -11.77 -23.97 16.52
N ILE A 307 -11.17 -24.96 17.20
CA ILE A 307 -10.60 -26.16 16.55
C ILE A 307 -11.72 -26.95 15.87
N ARG A 308 -12.86 -27.17 16.54
CA ARG A 308 -14.00 -27.90 15.97
C ARG A 308 -14.48 -27.26 14.67
N VAL A 309 -14.69 -25.94 14.68
CA VAL A 309 -15.12 -25.18 13.48
C VAL A 309 -14.04 -25.21 12.40
N ALA A 310 -12.77 -25.06 12.75
CA ALA A 310 -11.67 -25.17 11.80
C ALA A 310 -11.60 -26.57 11.16
N GLU A 311 -11.86 -27.63 11.92
CA GLU A 311 -11.90 -29.00 11.39
C GLU A 311 -13.03 -29.20 10.40
N GLU A 312 -14.24 -28.69 10.71
CA GLU A 312 -15.41 -28.77 9.83
C GLU A 312 -15.16 -28.06 8.50
N ASN A 313 -14.44 -26.94 8.53
CA ASN A 313 -14.10 -26.16 7.34
C ASN A 313 -12.76 -26.57 6.69
N LYS A 314 -12.06 -27.56 7.25
CA LYS A 314 -10.75 -28.05 6.76
C LYS A 314 -9.63 -27.00 6.77
N GLU A 315 -9.72 -26.04 7.67
CA GLU A 315 -8.75 -24.95 7.89
C GLU A 315 -7.57 -25.43 8.77
N TYR A 316 -6.85 -26.46 8.32
CA TYR A 316 -5.87 -27.16 9.15
C TYR A 316 -4.64 -26.31 9.49
N THR A 317 -4.29 -25.34 8.68
CA THR A 317 -3.21 -24.37 8.90
C THR A 317 -3.44 -23.58 10.19
N LEU A 318 -4.69 -23.20 10.48
CA LEU A 318 -5.06 -22.50 11.71
C LEU A 318 -4.96 -23.42 12.94
N ILE A 319 -5.36 -24.68 12.78
CA ILE A 319 -5.27 -25.70 13.85
C ILE A 319 -3.81 -26.02 14.16
N ILE A 320 -2.98 -26.20 13.13
CA ILE A 320 -1.53 -26.43 13.25
C ILE A 320 -0.88 -25.25 13.97
N GLN A 321 -1.23 -24.01 13.60
CA GLN A 321 -0.74 -22.81 14.28
C GLN A 321 -1.02 -22.87 15.78
N TYR A 322 -2.27 -23.15 16.15
CA TYR A 322 -2.70 -23.23 17.53
C TYR A 322 -1.90 -24.28 18.32
N TYR A 323 -1.73 -25.49 17.78
CA TYR A 323 -0.99 -26.53 18.49
C TYR A 323 0.52 -26.25 18.57
N ILE A 324 1.11 -25.57 17.59
CA ILE A 324 2.50 -25.09 17.67
C ILE A 324 2.64 -24.04 18.78
N GLU A 325 1.72 -23.07 18.86
CA GLU A 325 1.67 -22.04 19.93
C GLU A 325 1.57 -22.67 21.31
N MET A 326 0.75 -23.73 21.44
CA MET A 326 0.59 -24.52 22.66
C MET A 326 1.72 -25.52 22.94
N LYS A 327 2.71 -25.61 22.05
CA LYS A 327 3.82 -26.59 22.09
C LYS A 327 3.37 -28.06 22.08
N ASP A 328 2.17 -28.33 21.57
CA ASP A 328 1.64 -29.68 21.34
C ASP A 328 2.00 -30.12 19.90
N TYR A 329 3.30 -30.37 19.69
CA TYR A 329 3.83 -30.64 18.36
C TYR A 329 3.30 -31.94 17.76
N ASP A 330 2.93 -32.93 18.59
CA ASP A 330 2.39 -34.20 18.11
C ASP A 330 1.03 -33.99 17.45
N LYS A 331 0.15 -33.15 18.02
CA LYS A 331 -1.10 -32.79 17.36
C LYS A 331 -0.88 -31.93 16.13
N ALA A 332 0.04 -30.97 16.16
CA ALA A 332 0.36 -30.20 14.96
C ALA A 332 0.76 -31.12 13.79
N LYS A 333 1.63 -32.11 14.03
CA LYS A 333 2.00 -33.13 13.03
C LYS A 333 0.81 -34.00 12.61
N ALA A 334 -0.07 -34.38 13.54
CA ALA A 334 -1.26 -35.16 13.21
C ALA A 334 -2.18 -34.43 12.22
N TYR A 335 -2.36 -33.11 12.35
CA TYR A 335 -3.16 -32.33 11.38
C TYR A 335 -2.47 -32.14 10.03
N ILE A 336 -1.13 -32.08 9.99
CA ILE A 336 -0.39 -32.12 8.73
C ILE A 336 -0.63 -33.47 8.02
N ASN A 337 -0.56 -34.59 8.75
CA ASN A 337 -0.87 -35.91 8.18
C ASN A 337 -2.33 -35.98 7.71
N LYS A 338 -3.27 -35.44 8.49
CA LYS A 338 -4.69 -35.39 8.11
C LYS A 338 -4.91 -34.59 6.82
N ALA A 339 -4.22 -33.47 6.62
CA ALA A 339 -4.26 -32.69 5.38
C ALA A 339 -3.85 -33.52 4.15
N ILE A 340 -2.79 -34.34 4.33
CA ILE A 340 -2.24 -35.22 3.30
C ILE A 340 -3.20 -36.38 3.02
N GLU A 341 -3.68 -37.06 4.06
CA GLU A 341 -4.60 -38.19 3.98
C GLU A 341 -5.94 -37.82 3.33
N GLU A 342 -6.44 -36.61 3.60
CA GLU A 342 -7.65 -36.06 2.96
C GLU A 342 -7.39 -35.44 1.58
N ASN A 343 -6.14 -35.48 1.09
CA ASN A 343 -5.72 -34.94 -0.21
C ASN A 343 -6.09 -33.46 -0.42
N LEU A 344 -5.89 -32.63 0.61
CA LEU A 344 -6.21 -31.21 0.58
C LEU A 344 -5.06 -30.41 -0.07
N ARG A 345 -4.94 -30.50 -1.39
CA ARG A 345 -3.80 -29.93 -2.14
C ARG A 345 -3.47 -28.48 -1.76
N THR A 346 -4.44 -27.58 -1.85
CA THR A 346 -4.26 -26.15 -1.53
C THR A 346 -3.77 -25.97 -0.09
N GLU A 347 -4.35 -26.72 0.84
CA GLU A 347 -4.01 -26.65 2.25
C GLU A 347 -2.59 -27.15 2.53
N VAL A 348 -2.19 -28.26 1.90
CA VAL A 348 -0.82 -28.76 2.00
C VAL A 348 0.17 -27.72 1.49
N PHE A 349 -0.11 -27.03 0.38
CA PHE A 349 0.78 -25.95 -0.09
C PHE A 349 0.87 -24.77 0.90
N TYR A 350 -0.25 -24.37 1.52
CA TYR A 350 -0.23 -23.35 2.57
C TYR A 350 0.60 -23.79 3.79
N ILE A 351 0.41 -25.03 4.26
CA ILE A 351 1.20 -25.63 5.34
C ILE A 351 2.69 -25.62 4.99
N LEU A 352 3.07 -26.00 3.76
CA LEU A 352 4.46 -25.98 3.31
C LEU A 352 5.06 -24.58 3.28
N SER A 353 4.26 -23.57 2.90
CA SER A 353 4.71 -22.19 2.85
C SER A 353 5.02 -21.64 4.25
N LYS A 354 4.18 -21.95 5.25
CA LYS A 354 4.29 -21.42 6.62
C LYS A 354 5.19 -22.26 7.52
N TYR A 355 5.13 -23.59 7.41
CA TYR A 355 5.68 -24.52 8.41
C TYR A 355 6.81 -25.42 7.91
N LYS A 356 7.43 -25.09 6.77
CA LYS A 356 8.58 -25.84 6.22
C LYS A 356 9.64 -26.17 7.28
N ASN A 357 10.08 -25.18 8.06
CA ASN A 357 11.13 -25.37 9.05
C ASN A 357 10.71 -26.30 10.19
N PHE A 358 9.43 -26.30 10.56
CA PHE A 358 8.88 -27.22 11.55
C PHE A 358 8.86 -28.65 11.00
N ILE A 359 8.43 -28.83 9.74
CA ILE A 359 8.43 -30.13 9.05
C ILE A 359 9.85 -30.69 8.93
N LEU A 360 10.85 -29.85 8.61
CA LEU A 360 12.25 -30.26 8.47
C LEU A 360 12.88 -30.80 9.77
N GLN A 361 12.25 -30.57 10.93
CA GLN A 361 12.71 -31.15 12.20
C GLN A 361 12.29 -32.62 12.36
N ASP A 362 11.41 -33.11 11.48
CA ASP A 362 10.89 -34.47 11.51
C ASP A 362 11.05 -35.13 10.13
N ARG A 363 11.98 -36.09 10.06
CA ARG A 363 12.27 -36.79 8.81
C ARG A 363 11.10 -37.64 8.33
N GLU A 364 10.36 -38.29 9.23
CA GLU A 364 9.22 -39.12 8.84
C GLU A 364 8.12 -38.26 8.21
N LEU A 365 7.85 -37.10 8.81
CA LEU A 365 6.89 -36.14 8.26
C LEU A 365 7.37 -35.56 6.92
N SER A 366 8.66 -35.23 6.82
CA SER A 366 9.28 -34.79 5.56
C SER A 366 9.10 -35.84 4.44
N ASN A 367 9.32 -37.13 4.76
CA ASN A 367 9.10 -38.21 3.82
C ASN A 367 7.63 -38.32 3.36
N LYS A 368 6.67 -38.23 4.29
CA LYS A 368 5.23 -38.29 3.96
C LYS A 368 4.82 -37.17 3.03
N ILE A 369 5.26 -35.94 3.34
CA ILE A 369 5.00 -34.76 2.51
C ILE A 369 5.62 -34.92 1.12
N VAL A 370 6.87 -35.35 1.04
CA VAL A 370 7.54 -35.50 -0.26
C VAL A 370 6.86 -36.58 -1.10
N ARG A 371 6.49 -37.73 -0.51
CA ARG A 371 5.72 -38.76 -1.22
C ARG A 371 4.41 -38.19 -1.77
N TYR A 372 3.63 -37.50 -0.94
CA TYR A 372 2.40 -36.84 -1.36
C TYR A 372 2.61 -35.87 -2.53
N LEU A 373 3.63 -35.01 -2.45
CA LEU A 373 3.96 -34.05 -3.50
C LEU A 373 4.30 -34.74 -4.83
N LEU A 374 5.10 -35.80 -4.79
CA LEU A 374 5.45 -36.57 -5.97
C LEU A 374 4.23 -37.29 -6.57
N ASP A 375 3.34 -37.82 -5.73
CA ASP A 375 2.11 -38.50 -6.17
C ASP A 375 1.16 -37.55 -6.91
N ILE A 376 1.09 -36.28 -6.49
CA ILE A 376 0.31 -35.24 -7.20
C ILE A 376 1.07 -34.59 -8.37
N GLY A 377 2.27 -35.09 -8.70
CA GLY A 377 3.10 -34.63 -9.81
C GLY A 377 3.90 -33.34 -9.55
N ASP A 378 4.00 -32.88 -8.30
CA ASP A 378 4.87 -31.75 -7.96
C ASP A 378 6.31 -32.23 -7.73
N ILE A 379 7.21 -31.77 -8.60
CA ILE A 379 8.64 -32.07 -8.51
C ILE A 379 9.47 -30.92 -7.97
N LEU A 380 8.89 -29.73 -7.78
CA LEU A 380 9.64 -28.54 -7.34
C LEU A 380 9.70 -28.45 -5.83
N SER A 381 8.58 -28.59 -5.12
CA SER A 381 8.55 -28.44 -3.67
C SER A 381 9.35 -29.52 -2.93
N PRO A 382 9.43 -30.78 -3.39
CA PRO A 382 10.30 -31.79 -2.79
C PRO A 382 11.77 -31.37 -2.64
N LEU A 383 12.27 -30.51 -3.53
CA LEU A 383 13.65 -30.02 -3.48
C LEU A 383 13.99 -29.36 -2.13
N LYS A 384 13.01 -28.68 -1.52
CA LYS A 384 13.16 -28.01 -0.22
C LYS A 384 13.44 -28.97 0.93
N PHE A 385 13.15 -30.26 0.75
CA PHE A 385 13.28 -31.32 1.75
C PHE A 385 14.36 -32.34 1.39
N TYR A 386 15.06 -32.20 0.26
CA TYR A 386 15.98 -33.21 -0.27
C TYR A 386 17.05 -33.67 0.75
N GLY A 387 17.57 -32.75 1.56
CA GLY A 387 18.54 -33.07 2.61
C GLY A 387 17.96 -33.79 3.84
N ASN A 388 16.63 -33.86 3.96
CA ASN A 388 15.91 -34.40 5.11
C ASN A 388 14.87 -35.47 4.71
N ILE A 389 15.18 -36.26 3.68
CA ILE A 389 14.40 -37.43 3.28
C ILE A 389 15.27 -38.68 3.19
N ASP A 390 14.63 -39.84 3.26
CA ASP A 390 15.29 -41.14 3.15
C ASP A 390 15.77 -41.41 1.72
N ASP A 391 16.74 -42.31 1.60
CA ASP A 391 17.44 -42.58 0.34
C ASP A 391 16.53 -43.24 -0.71
N ASP A 392 15.61 -44.10 -0.31
CA ASP A 392 14.58 -44.66 -1.20
C ASP A 392 13.74 -43.57 -1.85
N LEU A 393 13.38 -42.55 -1.08
CA LEU A 393 12.58 -41.44 -1.56
C LEU A 393 13.39 -40.47 -2.44
N LYS A 394 14.70 -40.32 -2.19
CA LYS A 394 15.60 -39.60 -3.12
C LYS A 394 15.71 -40.31 -4.46
N ASP A 395 15.74 -41.64 -4.48
CA ASP A 395 15.75 -42.42 -5.72
C ASP A 395 14.45 -42.24 -6.50
N LEU A 396 13.32 -42.36 -5.81
CA LEU A 396 12.00 -42.09 -6.39
C LEU A 396 11.90 -40.65 -6.92
N TYR A 397 12.42 -39.68 -6.18
CA TYR A 397 12.41 -38.28 -6.63
C TYR A 397 13.24 -38.08 -7.90
N ALA A 398 14.43 -38.69 -7.98
CA ALA A 398 15.25 -38.66 -9.18
C ALA A 398 14.54 -39.27 -10.39
N GLU A 399 13.81 -40.38 -10.20
CA GLU A 399 12.97 -40.98 -11.25
C GLU A 399 11.86 -40.03 -11.70
N LYS A 400 11.16 -39.39 -10.76
CA LYS A 400 10.10 -38.41 -11.07
C LYS A 400 10.63 -37.19 -11.82
N ILE A 401 11.83 -36.71 -11.50
CA ILE A 401 12.48 -35.64 -12.28
C ILE A 401 12.70 -36.09 -13.73
N LEU A 402 13.24 -37.29 -13.96
CA LEU A 402 13.48 -37.82 -15.31
C LEU A 402 12.17 -38.02 -16.11
N GLU A 403 11.11 -38.50 -15.44
CA GLU A 403 9.78 -38.73 -16.03
C GLU A 403 9.04 -37.44 -16.38
N SER A 404 9.19 -36.40 -15.56
CA SER A 404 8.36 -35.19 -15.62
C SER A 404 8.37 -34.43 -16.95
N GLY A 405 9.38 -34.66 -17.79
CA GLY A 405 9.56 -33.88 -19.02
C GLY A 405 9.71 -32.39 -18.75
N TYR A 406 10.09 -32.01 -17.52
CA TYR A 406 10.05 -30.65 -17.04
C TYR A 406 10.86 -29.73 -17.97
N GLU A 407 10.16 -28.72 -18.44
CA GLU A 407 10.55 -27.93 -19.59
C GLU A 407 11.66 -26.90 -19.26
N PHE A 408 11.97 -26.68 -17.99
CA PHE A 408 12.96 -25.70 -17.54
C PHE A 408 14.09 -26.36 -16.78
N TYR A 409 15.33 -26.01 -17.12
CA TYR A 409 16.48 -26.48 -16.36
C TYR A 409 16.53 -25.85 -14.97
N ILE A 410 16.67 -26.70 -13.94
CA ILE A 410 16.95 -26.30 -12.57
C ILE A 410 18.26 -26.95 -12.16
N ALA A 411 19.25 -26.14 -11.78
CA ALA A 411 20.59 -26.63 -11.44
C ALA A 411 20.57 -27.71 -10.35
N ALA A 412 19.71 -27.55 -9.35
CA ALA A 412 19.59 -28.51 -8.26
C ALA A 412 19.01 -29.87 -8.71
N PHE A 413 18.24 -29.94 -9.81
CA PHE A 413 17.82 -31.23 -10.36
C PHE A 413 19.00 -32.00 -10.93
N LEU A 414 19.94 -31.30 -11.59
CA LEU A 414 21.16 -31.92 -12.05
C LEU A 414 21.95 -32.52 -10.88
N ASP A 415 22.07 -31.80 -9.76
CA ASP A 415 22.74 -32.33 -8.56
C ASP A 415 22.07 -33.61 -8.05
N VAL A 416 20.73 -33.65 -8.02
CA VAL A 416 19.95 -34.85 -7.63
C VAL A 416 20.19 -36.02 -8.59
N ILE A 417 20.09 -35.80 -9.90
CA ILE A 417 20.32 -36.84 -10.91
C ILE A 417 21.77 -37.32 -10.87
N CYS A 418 22.73 -36.41 -10.74
CA CYS A 418 24.15 -36.75 -10.65
C CYS A 418 24.45 -37.60 -9.41
N GLN A 419 23.79 -37.34 -8.28
CA GLN A 419 23.98 -38.11 -7.07
C GLN A 419 23.29 -39.50 -7.12
N ARG A 420 22.09 -39.59 -7.70
CA ARG A 420 21.24 -40.78 -7.56
C ARG A 420 21.14 -41.65 -8.82
N LYS A 421 21.25 -41.05 -10.01
CA LYS A 421 21.12 -41.70 -11.32
C LYS A 421 22.24 -41.22 -12.27
N PRO A 422 23.53 -41.35 -11.90
CA PRO A 422 24.65 -40.84 -12.70
C PRO A 422 24.66 -41.38 -14.14
N GLU A 423 24.19 -42.61 -14.36
CA GLU A 423 24.04 -43.23 -15.67
C GLU A 423 23.01 -42.54 -16.58
N LYS A 424 22.10 -41.74 -16.00
CA LYS A 424 21.05 -40.99 -16.72
C LYS A 424 21.40 -39.53 -16.98
N VAL A 425 22.52 -39.04 -16.45
CA VAL A 425 22.94 -37.62 -16.58
C VAL A 425 23.06 -37.19 -18.05
N LYS A 426 23.72 -38.01 -18.89
CA LYS A 426 23.89 -37.70 -20.32
C LYS A 426 22.54 -37.57 -21.03
N GLU A 427 21.64 -38.54 -20.82
CA GLU A 427 20.30 -38.56 -21.41
C GLU A 427 19.47 -37.34 -20.96
N PHE A 428 19.49 -37.04 -19.67
CA PHE A 428 18.82 -35.88 -19.08
C PHE A 428 19.31 -34.57 -19.68
N LEU A 429 20.64 -34.36 -19.75
CA LEU A 429 21.23 -33.15 -20.30
C LEU A 429 20.90 -32.98 -21.78
N LEU A 430 21.02 -34.02 -22.59
CA LEU A 430 20.65 -33.96 -24.01
C LEU A 430 19.20 -33.51 -24.18
N LYS A 431 18.26 -34.12 -23.45
CA LYS A 431 16.85 -33.74 -23.51
C LYS A 431 16.65 -32.26 -23.14
N SER A 432 17.25 -31.78 -22.05
CA SER A 432 17.16 -30.37 -21.64
C SER A 432 17.79 -29.41 -22.65
N VAL A 433 18.97 -29.76 -23.21
CA VAL A 433 19.63 -28.97 -24.25
C VAL A 433 18.73 -28.80 -25.48
N GLU A 434 18.10 -29.88 -25.95
CA GLU A 434 17.20 -29.81 -27.10
C GLU A 434 16.02 -28.87 -26.85
N THR A 435 15.33 -29.02 -25.71
CA THR A 435 14.21 -28.15 -25.34
C THR A 435 14.60 -26.67 -25.30
N MET A 436 15.80 -26.36 -24.78
CA MET A 436 16.30 -24.98 -24.72
C MET A 436 16.70 -24.46 -26.11
N ILE A 437 17.34 -25.29 -26.94
CA ILE A 437 17.73 -24.91 -28.29
C ILE A 437 16.50 -24.62 -29.18
N ASP A 438 15.40 -25.37 -28.98
CA ASP A 438 14.14 -25.20 -29.72
C ASP A 438 13.44 -23.88 -29.39
N ARG A 439 13.61 -23.35 -28.16
CA ARG A 439 13.14 -22.00 -27.77
C ARG A 439 13.93 -20.87 -28.41
N GLY A 440 15.11 -21.17 -28.97
CA GLY A 440 15.86 -20.27 -29.82
C GLY A 440 17.14 -19.71 -29.20
N SER A 441 17.80 -18.82 -29.96
CA SER A 441 19.20 -18.43 -29.69
C SER A 441 19.45 -17.66 -28.38
N ARG A 442 18.39 -17.16 -27.72
CA ARG A 442 18.52 -16.49 -26.41
C ARG A 442 18.87 -17.46 -25.29
N GLU A 443 18.61 -18.75 -25.47
CA GLU A 443 18.85 -19.79 -24.46
C GLU A 443 20.29 -20.34 -24.48
N TYR A 444 21.12 -19.99 -25.48
CA TYR A 444 22.44 -20.61 -25.61
C TYR A 444 23.38 -20.30 -24.45
N ASP A 445 23.23 -19.13 -23.80
CA ASP A 445 23.95 -18.80 -22.58
C ASP A 445 23.56 -19.72 -21.41
N TYR A 446 22.27 -20.00 -21.26
CA TYR A 446 21.77 -20.93 -20.25
C TYR A 446 22.18 -22.38 -20.54
N VAL A 447 22.23 -22.79 -21.81
CA VAL A 447 22.76 -24.10 -22.23
C VAL A 447 24.22 -24.24 -21.81
N ALA A 448 25.05 -23.22 -22.08
CA ALA A 448 26.46 -23.23 -21.69
C ALA A 448 26.64 -23.28 -20.17
N LEU A 449 25.84 -22.53 -19.43
CA LEU A 449 25.83 -22.54 -17.96
C LEU A 449 25.45 -23.93 -17.40
N MET A 450 24.39 -24.55 -17.94
CA MET A 450 23.97 -25.90 -17.54
C MET A 450 25.09 -26.93 -17.77
N LEU A 451 25.70 -26.94 -18.96
CA LEU A 451 26.77 -27.86 -19.30
C LEU A 451 28.03 -27.61 -18.44
N THR A 452 28.31 -26.36 -18.08
CA THR A 452 29.38 -26.03 -17.14
C THR A 452 29.15 -26.69 -15.79
N ASN A 453 27.91 -26.67 -15.27
CA ASN A 453 27.57 -27.35 -14.02
C ASN A 453 27.70 -28.88 -14.12
N ALA A 454 27.39 -29.46 -15.29
CA ALA A 454 27.50 -30.90 -15.52
C ALA A 454 28.94 -31.45 -15.42
N LYS A 455 29.97 -30.60 -15.61
CA LYS A 455 31.37 -30.99 -15.40
C LYS A 455 31.63 -31.59 -14.01
N LYS A 456 30.85 -31.21 -13.01
CA LYS A 456 30.99 -31.70 -11.63
C LYS A 456 30.62 -33.17 -11.47
N CYS A 457 29.87 -33.75 -12.41
CA CYS A 457 29.35 -35.10 -12.30
C CYS A 457 29.55 -35.99 -13.53
N MET A 458 30.41 -35.57 -14.46
CA MET A 458 30.79 -36.38 -15.62
C MET A 458 32.31 -36.50 -15.69
N SER A 459 32.81 -37.63 -16.22
CA SER A 459 34.23 -37.72 -16.55
C SER A 459 34.56 -36.76 -17.71
N LYS A 460 35.81 -36.31 -17.80
CA LYS A 460 36.26 -35.47 -18.93
C LYS A 460 35.95 -36.11 -20.29
N LYS A 461 36.06 -37.44 -20.37
CA LYS A 461 35.74 -38.21 -21.56
C LYS A 461 34.25 -38.11 -21.91
N ASP A 462 33.38 -38.47 -20.96
CA ASP A 462 31.92 -38.49 -21.20
C ASP A 462 31.37 -37.08 -21.46
N PHE A 463 31.95 -36.06 -20.82
CA PHE A 463 31.59 -34.68 -21.05
C PHE A 463 31.96 -34.22 -22.47
N ASN A 464 33.16 -34.55 -22.94
CA ASN A 464 33.57 -34.24 -24.32
C ASN A 464 32.72 -34.99 -25.35
N GLU A 465 32.37 -36.26 -25.09
CA GLU A 465 31.45 -37.01 -25.96
C GLU A 465 30.04 -36.38 -26.01
N LEU A 466 29.55 -35.86 -24.89
CA LEU A 466 28.29 -35.09 -24.84
C LEU A 466 28.38 -33.82 -25.70
N LEU A 467 29.47 -33.06 -25.60
CA LEU A 467 29.68 -31.87 -26.42
C LEU A 467 29.76 -32.20 -27.91
N ASP A 468 30.50 -33.26 -28.28
CA ASP A 468 30.59 -33.72 -29.66
C ASP A 468 29.21 -34.05 -30.24
N GLU A 469 28.35 -34.73 -29.46
CA GLU A 469 26.99 -35.08 -29.87
C GLU A 469 26.12 -33.84 -30.13
N ILE A 470 26.18 -32.85 -29.23
CA ILE A 470 25.45 -31.58 -29.37
C ILE A 470 25.97 -30.79 -30.58
N GLU A 471 27.28 -30.69 -30.76
CA GLU A 471 27.91 -29.96 -31.87
C GLU A 471 27.58 -30.60 -33.22
N ILE A 472 27.64 -31.93 -33.33
CA ILE A 472 27.27 -32.67 -34.54
C ILE A 472 25.80 -32.40 -34.90
N LYS A 473 24.90 -32.45 -33.92
CA LYS A 473 23.48 -32.26 -34.16
C LYS A 473 23.14 -30.81 -34.53
N HIS A 474 23.86 -29.84 -33.96
CA HIS A 474 23.55 -28.41 -34.07
C HIS A 474 24.62 -27.58 -34.80
N TYR A 475 25.44 -28.19 -35.66
CA TYR A 475 26.59 -27.54 -36.33
C TYR A 475 26.28 -26.24 -37.08
N LYS A 476 25.03 -26.01 -37.50
CA LYS A 476 24.60 -24.77 -38.17
C LYS A 476 24.39 -23.59 -37.22
N LYS A 477 24.23 -23.84 -35.91
CA LYS A 477 23.95 -22.82 -34.88
C LYS A 477 25.28 -22.22 -34.37
N ARG A 478 25.97 -21.43 -35.20
CA ARG A 478 27.34 -20.90 -34.91
C ARG A 478 27.52 -20.28 -33.51
N LYS A 479 26.56 -19.46 -33.05
CA LYS A 479 26.60 -18.85 -31.72
C LYS A 479 26.55 -19.86 -30.57
N LEU A 480 25.90 -21.01 -30.76
CA LEU A 480 25.91 -22.10 -29.80
C LEU A 480 27.29 -22.76 -29.81
N ILE A 481 27.82 -23.10 -30.99
CA ILE A 481 29.13 -23.73 -31.15
C ILE A 481 30.25 -22.89 -30.54
N GLU A 482 30.22 -21.57 -30.74
CA GLU A 482 31.16 -20.62 -30.12
C GLU A 482 31.15 -20.69 -28.58
N LYS A 483 29.99 -20.92 -27.97
CA LYS A 483 29.90 -21.06 -26.50
C LYS A 483 30.37 -22.44 -26.03
N LEU A 484 30.03 -23.51 -26.77
CA LEU A 484 30.43 -24.88 -26.42
C LEU A 484 31.94 -25.09 -26.52
N SER A 485 32.62 -24.44 -27.47
CA SER A 485 34.07 -24.58 -27.65
C SER A 485 34.87 -24.11 -26.43
N VAL A 486 34.38 -23.09 -25.72
CA VAL A 486 34.99 -22.56 -24.48
C VAL A 486 34.81 -23.51 -23.30
N LEU A 487 33.87 -24.46 -23.38
CA LEU A 487 33.65 -25.44 -22.32
C LEU A 487 34.59 -26.64 -22.40
N ARG A 488 35.33 -26.82 -23.51
CA ARG A 488 36.31 -27.90 -23.62
C ARG A 488 37.53 -27.58 -22.77
N ASP A 489 37.90 -28.51 -21.91
CA ASP A 489 39.14 -28.43 -21.11
C ASP A 489 40.37 -28.91 -21.90
#